data_AF-A0A942QGJ3-F1
#
_entry.id   AF-A0A942QGJ3-F1
#
_cell.length_a   1.000
_cell.length_b   1.000
_cell.length_c   1.000
_cell.angle_alpha   90.00
_cell.angle_beta   90.00
_cell.angle_gamma   90.00
#
_symmetry.space_group_name_H-M   'P 1'
#
loop_
_entity.id
_entity.type
_entity.pdbx_description
1 polymer ?
#
loop_
_entity_poly.entity_id
_entity_poly.type
_entity_poly.pdbx_seq_one_letter_code
_entity_poly.pdbx_strand_id
1 'polypeptide(L)'
;KQGDTAFDIGANFGWHSCHLAQLVGKEGRVHVFEPTNVIKELENNLILNGLRTRCVLNQLALGEKEGDESLFIPQKLGTAFASFRAHSYSNSIKWDEISVPVKKLDDYVFENKLNKLDFIKMDIGGAEYLALKGAENVLENYSPIIMLELYDSHTKYFGYSPEELRKYLEGLDYFLYEIDEKEIGSVKRVISFKDTSNYNFLAAKTEDVLTKNGILIK
;
A
#
# COMPACT_ATOMS: atom_id res chain seq x y z
N LYS A 1 6.22 11.82 8.59
CA LYS A 1 6.75 13.01 9.31
C LYS A 1 7.50 13.92 8.34
N GLN A 2 7.79 15.16 8.73
CA GLN A 2 8.51 16.10 7.87
C GLN A 2 9.89 15.54 7.46
N GLY A 3 10.21 15.62 6.17
CA GLY A 3 11.44 15.07 5.59
C GLY A 3 11.36 13.60 5.19
N ASP A 4 10.25 12.91 5.47
CA ASP A 4 10.10 11.48 5.15
C ASP A 4 9.95 11.22 3.65
N THR A 5 10.38 10.03 3.22
CA THR A 5 10.02 9.44 1.93
C THR A 5 8.91 8.44 2.18
N ALA A 6 7.75 8.66 1.56
CA ALA A 6 6.58 7.82 1.70
C ALA A 6 6.16 7.25 0.34
N PHE A 7 5.69 6.01 0.31
CA PHE A 7 5.09 5.40 -0.87
C PHE A 7 3.58 5.27 -0.69
N ASP A 8 2.81 5.67 -1.69
CA ASP A 8 1.35 5.46 -1.78
C ASP A 8 1.08 4.47 -2.92
N ILE A 9 0.82 3.21 -2.55
CA ILE A 9 0.62 2.10 -3.48
C ILE A 9 -0.88 1.81 -3.58
N GLY A 10 -1.41 1.90 -4.81
CA GLY A 10 -2.85 1.92 -5.06
C GLY A 10 -3.46 3.27 -4.68
N ALA A 11 -2.92 4.34 -5.26
CA ALA A 11 -3.25 5.70 -4.84
C ALA A 11 -4.61 6.20 -5.35
N ASN A 12 -5.16 5.59 -6.41
CA ASN A 12 -6.44 5.93 -7.03
C ASN A 12 -6.58 7.44 -7.28
N PHE A 13 -7.59 8.12 -6.72
CA PHE A 13 -7.80 9.57 -6.91
C PHE A 13 -6.85 10.46 -6.08
N GLY A 14 -5.90 9.89 -5.34
CA GLY A 14 -4.87 10.65 -4.62
C GLY A 14 -5.27 11.14 -3.23
N TRP A 15 -6.31 10.57 -2.62
CA TRP A 15 -6.74 10.96 -1.27
C TRP A 15 -5.59 10.84 -0.27
N HIS A 16 -4.97 9.67 -0.18
CA HIS A 16 -3.83 9.44 0.71
C HIS A 16 -2.59 10.21 0.25
N SER A 17 -2.32 10.25 -1.06
CA SER A 17 -1.21 11.00 -1.64
C SER A 17 -1.20 12.47 -1.21
N CYS A 18 -2.35 13.15 -1.20
CA CYS A 18 -2.46 14.53 -0.71
C CYS A 18 -2.09 14.65 0.77
N HIS A 19 -2.62 13.78 1.62
CA HIS A 19 -2.33 13.79 3.06
C HIS A 19 -0.84 13.49 3.34
N LEU A 20 -0.30 12.46 2.69
CA LEU A 20 1.12 12.11 2.80
C LEU A 20 1.99 13.27 2.33
N ALA A 21 1.68 13.90 1.20
CA ALA A 21 2.45 15.02 0.67
C ALA A 21 2.44 16.25 1.60
N GLN A 22 1.34 16.47 2.34
CA GLN A 22 1.30 17.48 3.40
C GLN A 22 2.21 17.11 4.56
N LEU A 23 2.08 15.88 5.07
CA LEU A 23 2.80 15.36 6.25
C LEU A 23 4.32 15.27 6.06
N VAL A 24 4.78 14.89 4.86
CA VAL A 24 6.21 14.80 4.56
C VAL A 24 6.87 16.18 4.42
N GLY A 25 6.08 17.25 4.27
CA GLY A 25 6.61 18.61 4.16
C GLY A 25 7.39 18.87 2.87
N LYS A 26 8.11 19.99 2.82
CA LYS A 26 8.86 20.42 1.62
C LYS A 26 10.13 19.62 1.36
N GLU A 27 10.73 19.10 2.42
CA GLU A 27 11.97 18.31 2.37
C GLU A 27 11.73 16.82 2.18
N GLY A 28 10.46 16.38 2.24
CA GLY A 28 10.06 15.01 2.03
C GLY A 28 9.51 14.76 0.63
N ARG A 29 9.26 13.49 0.33
CA ARG A 29 8.80 13.05 -0.99
C ARG A 29 7.74 11.97 -0.88
N VAL A 30 6.76 11.99 -1.77
CA VAL A 30 5.81 10.88 -1.95
C VAL A 30 6.02 10.24 -3.31
N HIS A 31 6.25 8.94 -3.36
CA HIS A 31 6.21 8.18 -4.62
C HIS A 31 4.86 7.50 -4.69
N VAL A 32 4.11 7.81 -5.75
CA VAL A 32 2.71 7.46 -5.91
C VAL A 32 2.61 6.45 -7.03
N PHE A 33 1.96 5.31 -6.77
CA PHE A 33 1.79 4.22 -7.72
C PHE A 33 0.31 4.00 -7.98
N GLU A 34 -0.11 4.24 -9.22
CA GLU A 34 -1.48 4.07 -9.67
C GLU A 34 -1.46 3.62 -11.14
N PRO A 35 -1.73 2.35 -11.45
CA PRO A 35 -1.58 1.82 -12.80
C PRO A 35 -2.65 2.30 -13.78
N THR A 36 -3.82 2.76 -13.30
CA THR A 36 -4.93 3.15 -14.18
C THR A 36 -4.82 4.60 -14.66
N ASN A 37 -5.67 4.97 -15.63
CA ASN A 37 -5.72 6.34 -16.13
C ASN A 37 -6.19 7.37 -15.10
N VAL A 38 -6.72 6.93 -13.95
CA VAL A 38 -7.15 7.80 -12.84
C VAL A 38 -5.99 8.63 -12.27
N ILE A 39 -4.75 8.23 -12.56
CA ILE A 39 -3.56 8.99 -12.17
C ILE A 39 -3.56 10.43 -12.71
N LYS A 40 -4.30 10.71 -13.80
CA LYS A 40 -4.48 12.07 -14.35
C LYS A 40 -5.34 12.93 -13.43
N GLU A 41 -6.43 12.38 -12.93
CA GLU A 41 -7.29 13.01 -11.92
C GLU A 41 -6.55 13.16 -10.58
N LEU A 42 -5.76 12.16 -10.18
CA LEU A 42 -4.86 12.27 -9.03
C LEU A 42 -3.88 13.44 -9.19
N GLU A 43 -3.24 13.57 -10.36
CA GLU A 43 -2.31 14.67 -10.63
C GLU A 43 -2.99 16.04 -10.50
N ASN A 44 -4.20 16.17 -11.04
CA ASN A 44 -5.00 17.38 -10.89
C ASN A 44 -5.32 17.67 -9.42
N ASN A 45 -5.69 16.66 -8.63
CA ASN A 45 -5.94 16.81 -7.20
C ASN A 45 -4.69 17.30 -6.46
N LEU A 46 -3.50 16.77 -6.79
CA LEU A 46 -2.24 17.25 -6.22
C LEU A 46 -1.93 18.70 -6.63
N ILE A 47 -2.22 19.09 -7.87
CA ILE A 47 -2.02 20.47 -8.35
C ILE A 47 -2.95 21.43 -7.60
N LEU A 48 -4.24 21.10 -7.50
CA LEU A 48 -5.25 21.91 -6.82
C LEU A 48 -4.90 22.15 -5.34
N ASN A 49 -4.22 21.19 -4.71
CA ASN A 49 -3.77 21.31 -3.32
C ASN A 49 -2.36 21.91 -3.17
N GLY A 50 -1.68 22.27 -4.27
CA GLY A 50 -0.32 22.83 -4.24
C GLY A 50 0.75 21.82 -3.81
N LEU A 51 0.50 20.52 -4.01
CA LEU A 51 1.33 19.40 -3.53
C LEU A 51 2.08 18.68 -4.64
N ARG A 52 1.77 18.96 -5.91
CA ARG A 52 2.31 18.22 -7.07
C ARG A 52 3.84 18.12 -7.10
N THR A 53 4.54 19.15 -6.67
CA THR A 53 6.03 19.19 -6.66
C THR A 53 6.64 18.28 -5.61
N ARG A 54 5.87 17.78 -4.64
CA ARG A 54 6.29 16.83 -3.60
C ARG A 54 6.08 15.37 -4.00
N CYS A 55 5.38 15.13 -5.10
CA CYS A 55 5.03 13.78 -5.54
C CYS A 55 5.78 13.37 -6.81
N VAL A 56 6.18 12.10 -6.87
CA VAL A 56 6.62 11.40 -8.08
C VAL A 56 5.49 10.46 -8.47
N LEU A 57 4.92 10.65 -9.66
CA LEU A 57 3.81 9.86 -10.15
C LEU A 57 4.33 8.73 -11.02
N ASN A 58 3.89 7.50 -10.73
CA ASN A 58 4.27 6.29 -11.44
C ASN A 58 3.00 5.57 -11.90
N GLN A 59 2.76 5.57 -13.21
CA GLN A 59 1.63 4.85 -13.79
C GLN A 59 1.98 3.38 -14.02
N LEU A 60 2.22 2.67 -12.92
CA LEU A 60 2.58 1.25 -12.89
C LEU A 60 2.07 0.62 -11.60
N ALA A 61 1.91 -0.70 -11.61
CA ALA A 61 1.61 -1.49 -10.43
C ALA A 61 2.90 -2.11 -9.85
N LEU A 62 2.80 -2.58 -8.61
CA LEU A 62 3.89 -3.25 -7.92
C LEU A 62 3.56 -4.72 -7.69
N GLY A 63 4.54 -5.60 -7.85
CA GLY A 63 4.36 -7.04 -7.74
C GLY A 63 5.66 -7.82 -7.60
N GLU A 64 5.53 -9.14 -7.55
CA GLU A 64 6.67 -10.07 -7.38
C GLU A 64 7.54 -10.20 -8.64
N LYS A 65 7.02 -9.84 -9.81
CA LYS A 65 7.70 -9.98 -11.11
C LYS A 65 7.49 -8.74 -11.95
N GLU A 66 8.49 -8.41 -12.75
CA GLU A 66 8.37 -7.36 -13.78
C GLU A 66 7.66 -7.91 -15.02
N GLY A 67 6.97 -7.03 -15.74
CA GLY A 67 6.26 -7.36 -16.97
C GLY A 67 4.95 -6.59 -17.10
N ASP A 68 4.08 -7.03 -17.99
CA ASP A 68 2.72 -6.53 -18.08
C ASP A 68 1.75 -7.55 -17.46
N GLU A 69 0.79 -7.08 -16.67
CA GLU A 69 -0.27 -7.90 -16.07
C GLU A 69 -1.65 -7.36 -16.41
N SER A 70 -2.65 -8.24 -16.41
CA SER A 70 -4.04 -7.84 -16.54
C SER A 70 -4.56 -7.26 -15.23
N LEU A 71 -5.10 -6.04 -15.29
CA LEU A 71 -5.83 -5.40 -14.22
C LEU A 71 -7.31 -5.36 -14.57
N PHE A 72 -8.13 -5.89 -13.68
CA PHE A 72 -9.58 -5.97 -13.83
C PHE A 72 -10.24 -4.84 -13.06
N ILE A 73 -11.11 -4.08 -13.75
CA ILE A 73 -11.85 -2.95 -13.19
C ILE A 73 -13.35 -3.25 -13.26
N PRO A 74 -14.07 -3.31 -12.13
CA PRO A 74 -15.49 -3.57 -12.13
C PRO A 74 -16.28 -2.34 -12.62
N GLN A 75 -16.96 -2.44 -13.76
CA GLN A 75 -17.57 -1.29 -14.47
C GLN A 75 -18.48 -0.39 -13.60
N LYS A 76 -19.15 -0.96 -12.59
CA LYS A 76 -20.06 -0.22 -11.70
C LYS A 76 -19.42 0.33 -10.43
N LEU A 77 -18.30 -0.24 -9.99
CA LEU A 77 -17.62 0.15 -8.76
C LEU A 77 -16.38 1.01 -9.04
N GLY A 78 -15.82 0.92 -10.25
CA GLY A 78 -14.72 1.73 -10.73
C GLY A 78 -13.35 1.30 -10.21
N THR A 79 -12.37 2.17 -10.40
CA THR A 79 -10.94 1.93 -10.11
C THR A 79 -10.63 1.69 -8.63
N ALA A 80 -11.51 2.13 -7.73
CA ALA A 80 -11.37 1.86 -6.29
C ALA A 80 -11.44 0.37 -5.93
N PHE A 81 -11.94 -0.47 -6.84
CA PHE A 81 -12.04 -1.92 -6.68
C PHE A 81 -11.24 -2.64 -7.76
N ALA A 82 -10.28 -1.96 -8.39
CA ALA A 82 -9.41 -2.57 -9.38
C ALA A 82 -8.45 -3.56 -8.72
N SER A 83 -8.23 -4.70 -9.37
CA SER A 83 -7.29 -5.72 -8.87
C SER A 83 -6.77 -6.61 -9.99
N PHE A 84 -5.62 -7.24 -9.78
CA PHE A 84 -5.06 -8.24 -10.70
C PHE A 84 -5.91 -9.52 -10.80
N ARG A 85 -6.93 -9.67 -9.96
CA ARG A 85 -7.89 -10.78 -10.03
C ARG A 85 -9.31 -10.21 -10.00
N ALA A 86 -10.19 -10.73 -10.84
CA ALA A 86 -11.60 -10.35 -10.81
C ALA A 86 -12.29 -10.98 -9.59
N HIS A 87 -12.63 -10.16 -8.59
CA HIS A 87 -13.37 -10.60 -7.41
C HIS A 87 -14.84 -10.90 -7.74
N SER A 88 -15.48 -11.75 -6.95
CA SER A 88 -16.92 -12.01 -7.08
C SER A 88 -17.70 -11.06 -6.18
N TYR A 89 -17.74 -9.77 -6.53
CA TYR A 89 -18.56 -8.78 -5.81
C TYR A 89 -20.06 -9.03 -6.01
N SER A 90 -20.49 -9.46 -7.20
CA SER A 90 -21.83 -9.99 -7.47
C SER A 90 -21.83 -10.80 -8.76
N ASN A 91 -22.81 -11.71 -8.93
CA ASN A 91 -22.95 -12.57 -10.11
C ASN A 91 -23.21 -11.80 -11.43
N SER A 92 -23.36 -10.48 -11.39
CA SER A 92 -23.75 -9.65 -12.55
C SER A 92 -22.78 -8.51 -12.89
N ILE A 93 -21.67 -8.38 -12.16
CA ILE A 93 -20.70 -7.32 -12.45
C ILE A 93 -19.87 -7.69 -13.68
N LYS A 94 -19.86 -6.78 -14.65
CA LYS A 94 -18.95 -6.81 -15.79
C LYS A 94 -17.63 -6.15 -15.42
N TRP A 95 -16.57 -6.60 -16.08
CA TRP A 95 -15.21 -6.15 -15.85
C TRP A 95 -14.64 -5.59 -17.14
N ASP A 96 -13.99 -4.44 -17.02
CA ASP A 96 -13.03 -4.01 -18.00
C ASP A 96 -11.68 -4.64 -17.64
N GLU A 97 -10.91 -5.01 -18.65
CA GLU A 97 -9.56 -5.56 -18.49
C GLU A 97 -8.60 -4.63 -19.22
N ILE A 98 -7.58 -4.17 -18.50
CA ILE A 98 -6.51 -3.36 -19.07
C ILE A 98 -5.16 -4.03 -18.77
N SER A 99 -4.23 -3.94 -19.71
CA SER A 99 -2.84 -4.35 -19.48
C SER A 99 -2.08 -3.20 -18.83
N VAL A 100 -1.37 -3.48 -17.74
CA VAL A 100 -0.61 -2.47 -16.99
C VAL A 100 0.81 -2.95 -16.71
N PRO A 101 1.81 -2.05 -16.76
CA PRO A 101 3.17 -2.41 -16.39
C PRO A 101 3.26 -2.70 -14.90
N VAL A 102 4.02 -3.72 -14.55
CA VAL A 102 4.32 -4.15 -13.19
C VAL A 102 5.82 -4.06 -12.96
N LYS A 103 6.20 -3.54 -11.80
CA LYS A 103 7.60 -3.46 -11.36
C LYS A 103 7.77 -4.09 -9.99
N LYS A 104 8.94 -4.65 -9.71
CA LYS A 104 9.34 -4.94 -8.33
C LYS A 104 9.68 -3.66 -7.61
N LEU A 105 9.38 -3.60 -6.31
CA LEU A 105 9.68 -2.44 -5.49
C LEU A 105 11.20 -2.26 -5.30
N ASP A 106 11.91 -3.37 -5.14
CA ASP A 106 13.38 -3.36 -5.03
C ASP A 106 14.03 -2.71 -6.26
N ASP A 107 13.61 -3.11 -7.46
CA ASP A 107 14.13 -2.56 -8.72
C ASP A 107 13.78 -1.08 -8.85
N TYR A 108 12.57 -0.67 -8.47
CA TYR A 108 12.17 0.75 -8.45
C TYR A 108 13.08 1.59 -7.54
N VAL A 109 13.31 1.11 -6.32
CA VAL A 109 14.14 1.81 -5.32
C VAL A 109 15.59 1.91 -5.79
N PHE A 110 16.13 0.84 -6.36
CA PHE A 110 17.49 0.81 -6.93
C PHE A 110 17.66 1.79 -8.09
N GLU A 111 16.77 1.73 -9.09
CA GLU A 111 16.84 2.58 -10.28
C GLU A 111 16.69 4.07 -9.98
N ASN A 112 15.79 4.41 -9.04
CA ASN A 112 15.58 5.79 -8.61
C ASN A 112 16.62 6.25 -7.58
N LYS A 113 17.58 5.39 -7.19
CA LYS A 113 18.66 5.68 -6.24
C LYS A 113 18.14 6.26 -4.93
N LEU A 114 17.02 5.73 -4.45
CA LEU A 114 16.47 6.18 -3.18
C LEU A 114 17.38 5.71 -2.06
N ASN A 115 17.67 6.59 -1.11
CA ASN A 115 18.52 6.32 0.05
C ASN A 115 17.72 6.27 1.36
N LYS A 116 16.41 6.43 1.28
CA LYS A 116 15.46 6.35 2.39
C LYS A 116 14.08 5.97 1.90
N LEU A 117 13.38 5.19 2.73
CA LEU A 117 11.95 4.91 2.63
C LEU A 117 11.44 4.69 4.05
N ASP A 118 10.60 5.61 4.53
CA ASP A 118 10.18 5.63 5.93
C ASP A 118 8.77 5.04 6.11
N PHE A 119 7.91 5.18 5.10
CA PHE A 119 6.52 4.78 5.17
C PHE A 119 6.00 4.22 3.85
N ILE A 120 5.20 3.17 3.91
CA ILE A 120 4.46 2.62 2.77
C ILE A 120 2.99 2.56 3.16
N LYS A 121 2.09 3.16 2.38
CA LYS A 121 0.67 2.79 2.36
C LYS A 121 0.44 1.87 1.18
N MET A 122 -0.29 0.78 1.40
CA MET A 122 -0.62 -0.19 0.36
C MET A 122 -2.05 -0.70 0.55
N ASP A 123 -2.86 -0.46 -0.46
CA ASP A 123 -4.20 -1.01 -0.62
C ASP A 123 -4.37 -1.21 -2.13
N ILE A 124 -4.28 -2.47 -2.55
CA ILE A 124 -4.21 -2.90 -3.95
C ILE A 124 -5.09 -4.12 -4.18
N GLY A 125 -6.20 -4.20 -3.44
CA GLY A 125 -7.28 -5.16 -3.70
C GLY A 125 -6.84 -6.62 -3.60
N GLY A 126 -5.98 -6.97 -2.65
CA GLY A 126 -5.55 -8.35 -2.40
C GLY A 126 -4.19 -8.73 -3.01
N ALA A 127 -3.53 -7.82 -3.72
CA ALA A 127 -2.20 -8.06 -4.29
C ALA A 127 -1.05 -7.74 -3.31
N GLU A 128 -1.35 -7.37 -2.06
CA GLU A 128 -0.38 -6.87 -1.07
C GLU A 128 0.77 -7.85 -0.86
N TYR A 129 0.45 -9.15 -0.74
CA TYR A 129 1.48 -10.17 -0.55
C TYR A 129 2.44 -10.26 -1.73
N LEU A 130 1.94 -10.15 -2.96
CA LEU A 130 2.77 -10.20 -4.16
C LEU A 130 3.68 -8.97 -4.26
N ALA A 131 3.16 -7.78 -3.96
CA ALA A 131 3.95 -6.55 -3.93
C ALA A 131 5.06 -6.62 -2.87
N LEU A 132 4.77 -7.17 -1.69
CA LEU A 132 5.75 -7.36 -0.60
C LEU A 132 6.85 -8.39 -0.95
N LYS A 133 6.53 -9.43 -1.73
CA LYS A 133 7.56 -10.35 -2.26
C LYS A 133 8.47 -9.69 -3.30
N GLY A 134 8.02 -8.62 -3.95
CA GLY A 134 8.85 -7.78 -4.82
C GLY A 134 9.67 -6.73 -4.06
N ALA A 135 9.66 -6.73 -2.73
CA ALA A 135 10.20 -5.69 -1.86
C ALA A 135 11.15 -6.23 -0.78
N GLU A 136 11.68 -7.45 -0.91
CA GLU A 136 12.47 -8.11 0.13
C GLU A 136 13.68 -7.26 0.57
N ASN A 137 14.46 -6.73 -0.39
CA ASN A 137 15.61 -5.88 -0.06
C ASN A 137 15.15 -4.56 0.58
N VAL A 138 14.01 -4.03 0.15
CA VAL A 138 13.46 -2.80 0.73
C VAL A 138 13.05 -3.01 2.19
N LEU A 139 12.34 -4.09 2.48
CA LEU A 139 11.89 -4.45 3.82
C LEU A 139 13.07 -4.75 4.75
N GLU A 140 14.11 -5.40 4.24
CA GLU A 140 15.31 -5.70 5.01
C GLU A 140 16.10 -4.42 5.34
N ASN A 141 16.42 -3.60 4.32
CA ASN A 141 17.41 -2.53 4.44
C ASN A 141 16.84 -1.18 4.88
N TYR A 142 15.61 -0.84 4.49
CA TYR A 142 14.98 0.44 4.87
C TYR A 142 14.05 0.31 6.07
N SER A 143 13.50 -0.89 6.30
CA SER A 143 12.59 -1.18 7.40
C SER A 143 11.43 -0.16 7.55
N PRO A 144 10.74 0.24 6.46
CA PRO A 144 9.66 1.24 6.55
C PRO A 144 8.51 0.75 7.43
N ILE A 145 7.76 1.67 8.03
CA ILE A 145 6.43 1.36 8.58
C ILE A 145 5.49 1.13 7.40
N ILE A 146 4.69 0.07 7.44
CA ILE A 146 3.78 -0.28 6.35
C ILE A 146 2.34 -0.21 6.87
N MET A 147 1.47 0.52 6.19
CA MET A 147 0.04 0.47 6.37
C MET A 147 -0.57 -0.39 5.27
N LEU A 148 -1.31 -1.43 5.68
CA LEU A 148 -1.91 -2.43 4.80
C LEU A 148 -3.41 -2.46 4.97
N GLU A 149 -4.13 -2.65 3.88
CA GLU A 149 -5.54 -3.06 3.91
C GLU A 149 -5.66 -4.53 3.51
N LEU A 150 -6.17 -5.39 4.41
CA LEU A 150 -6.22 -6.83 4.21
C LEU A 150 -7.64 -7.38 4.37
N TYR A 151 -8.24 -7.78 3.26
CA TYR A 151 -9.53 -8.47 3.22
C TYR A 151 -9.35 -9.94 2.86
N ASP A 152 -9.80 -10.85 3.74
CA ASP A 152 -9.79 -12.30 3.45
C ASP A 152 -10.56 -12.65 2.15
N SER A 153 -11.65 -11.92 1.89
CA SER A 153 -12.42 -12.04 0.65
C SER A 153 -11.63 -11.62 -0.59
N HIS A 154 -10.58 -10.81 -0.45
CA HIS A 154 -9.71 -10.41 -1.56
C HIS A 154 -8.49 -11.34 -1.69
N THR A 155 -7.78 -11.62 -0.60
CA THR A 155 -6.55 -12.43 -0.62
C THR A 155 -6.77 -13.84 -1.15
N LYS A 156 -7.97 -14.42 -0.93
CA LYS A 156 -8.32 -15.75 -1.44
C LYS A 156 -8.19 -15.89 -2.96
N TYR A 157 -8.41 -14.81 -3.72
CA TYR A 157 -8.26 -14.83 -5.19
C TYR A 157 -6.80 -14.91 -5.64
N PHE A 158 -5.88 -14.59 -4.73
CA PHE A 158 -4.44 -14.67 -4.90
C PHE A 158 -3.83 -15.94 -4.29
N GLY A 159 -4.67 -16.82 -3.71
CA GLY A 159 -4.24 -18.09 -3.15
C GLY A 159 -3.50 -17.97 -1.83
N TYR A 160 -3.73 -16.89 -1.06
CA TYR A 160 -3.19 -16.73 0.29
C TYR A 160 -4.26 -16.19 1.26
N SER A 161 -3.99 -16.36 2.54
CA SER A 161 -4.76 -15.83 3.67
C SER A 161 -4.03 -14.66 4.34
N PRO A 162 -4.73 -13.74 5.01
CA PRO A 162 -4.07 -12.67 5.76
C PRO A 162 -3.06 -13.19 6.79
N GLU A 163 -3.33 -14.36 7.37
CA GLU A 163 -2.44 -15.06 8.30
C GLU A 163 -1.11 -15.49 7.67
N GLU A 164 -1.11 -15.91 6.40
CA GLU A 164 0.13 -16.22 5.67
C GLU A 164 0.96 -14.96 5.43
N LEU A 165 0.33 -13.83 5.08
CA LEU A 165 1.04 -12.55 4.93
C LEU A 165 1.65 -12.09 6.27
N ARG A 166 0.90 -12.19 7.38
CA ARG A 166 1.42 -11.87 8.72
C ARG A 166 2.64 -12.72 9.07
N LYS A 167 2.59 -14.04 8.84
CA LYS A 167 3.73 -14.93 9.09
C LYS A 167 4.93 -14.61 8.19
N TYR A 168 4.68 -14.26 6.93
CA TYR A 168 5.74 -13.81 6.03
C TYR A 168 6.43 -12.56 6.57
N LEU A 169 5.66 -11.55 6.99
CA LEU A 169 6.20 -10.34 7.62
C LEU A 169 6.98 -10.65 8.90
N GLU A 170 6.47 -11.55 9.77
CA GLU A 170 7.19 -11.98 10.97
C GLU A 170 8.52 -12.65 10.65
N GLY A 171 8.60 -13.39 9.55
CA GLY A 171 9.87 -13.95 9.05
C GLY A 171 10.90 -12.89 8.63
N LEU A 172 10.47 -11.65 8.42
CA LEU A 172 11.30 -10.47 8.12
C LEU A 172 11.42 -9.53 9.34
N ASP A 173 11.14 -10.05 10.54
CA ASP A 173 11.10 -9.32 11.81
C ASP A 173 10.04 -8.22 11.90
N TYR A 174 9.04 -8.23 11.02
CA TYR A 174 7.90 -7.32 11.08
C TYR A 174 6.75 -7.90 11.90
N PHE A 175 6.23 -7.10 12.84
CA PHE A 175 5.01 -7.42 13.56
C PHE A 175 3.84 -6.64 13.02
N LEU A 176 2.68 -7.29 12.96
CA LEU A 176 1.43 -6.69 12.50
C LEU A 176 0.60 -6.19 13.68
N TYR A 177 -0.01 -5.02 13.52
CA TYR A 177 -0.84 -4.35 14.49
C TYR A 177 -2.14 -3.91 13.82
N GLU A 178 -3.28 -4.21 14.41
CA GLU A 178 -4.59 -3.73 13.99
C GLU A 178 -4.73 -2.27 14.45
N ILE A 179 -5.16 -1.37 13.55
CA ILE A 179 -5.44 0.02 13.87
C ILE A 179 -6.77 0.10 14.63
N ASP A 180 -6.82 0.80 15.77
CA ASP A 180 -8.06 1.00 16.50
C ASP A 180 -8.88 2.14 15.86
N GLU A 181 -10.04 1.81 15.30
CA GLU A 181 -10.94 2.80 14.68
C GLU A 181 -11.68 3.68 15.70
N LYS A 182 -11.70 3.30 16.98
CA LYS A 182 -12.39 4.03 18.05
C LYS A 182 -11.47 4.99 18.79
N GLU A 183 -10.17 4.73 18.79
CA GLU A 183 -9.17 5.55 19.47
C GLU A 183 -7.99 5.87 18.54
N ILE A 184 -8.03 7.08 17.98
CA ILE A 184 -7.01 7.59 17.06
C ILE A 184 -5.62 7.49 17.70
N GLY A 185 -4.67 6.98 16.92
CA GLY A 185 -3.28 6.83 17.35
C GLY A 185 -3.05 5.63 18.26
N SER A 186 -3.98 4.69 18.34
CA SER A 186 -3.77 3.42 19.04
C SER A 186 -3.85 2.21 18.11
N VAL A 187 -3.06 1.19 18.44
CA VAL A 187 -3.01 -0.08 17.73
C VAL A 187 -2.95 -1.25 18.70
N LYS A 188 -3.35 -2.43 18.24
CA LYS A 188 -3.29 -3.68 18.99
C LYS A 188 -2.49 -4.71 18.22
N ARG A 189 -1.56 -5.41 18.88
CA ARG A 189 -0.75 -6.44 18.21
C ARG A 189 -1.63 -7.60 17.73
N VAL A 190 -1.44 -8.01 16.47
CA VAL A 190 -2.14 -9.13 15.85
C VAL A 190 -1.32 -10.40 16.04
N ILE A 191 -1.78 -11.28 16.92
CA ILE A 191 -1.21 -12.63 17.11
C ILE A 191 -1.89 -13.64 16.17
N SER A 192 -3.16 -13.39 15.84
CA SER A 192 -3.99 -14.24 14.98
C SER A 192 -5.12 -13.40 14.36
N PHE A 193 -5.43 -13.65 13.08
CA PHE A 193 -6.55 -12.98 12.40
C PHE A 193 -7.95 -13.39 12.90
N LYS A 194 -8.05 -14.38 13.79
CA LYS A 194 -9.33 -14.66 14.47
C LYS A 194 -9.72 -13.56 15.46
N ASP A 195 -8.75 -12.76 15.89
CA ASP A 195 -8.90 -11.75 16.94
C ASP A 195 -9.00 -10.32 16.39
N THR A 196 -9.05 -10.19 15.05
CA THR A 196 -9.16 -8.92 14.34
C THR A 196 -10.61 -8.62 13.98
N SER A 197 -10.96 -7.34 14.01
CA SER A 197 -12.29 -6.79 13.80
C SER A 197 -12.40 -5.82 12.62
N ASN A 198 -11.27 -5.37 12.07
CA ASN A 198 -11.21 -4.52 10.88
C ASN A 198 -10.18 -5.02 9.85
N TYR A 199 -9.94 -4.18 8.84
CA TYR A 199 -9.11 -4.51 7.68
C TYR A 199 -7.84 -3.66 7.58
N ASN A 200 -7.62 -2.74 8.52
CA ASN A 200 -6.55 -1.75 8.46
C ASN A 200 -5.45 -2.07 9.47
N PHE A 201 -4.26 -2.33 8.96
CA PHE A 201 -3.12 -2.81 9.77
C PHE A 201 -1.90 -1.92 9.58
N LEU A 202 -1.08 -1.85 10.62
CA LEU A 202 0.30 -1.38 10.55
C LEU A 202 1.25 -2.57 10.70
N ALA A 203 2.30 -2.63 9.90
CA ALA A 203 3.45 -3.49 10.11
C ALA A 203 4.68 -2.66 10.43
N ALA A 204 5.42 -3.04 11.48
CA ALA A 204 6.69 -2.43 11.84
C ALA A 204 7.63 -3.44 12.48
N LYS A 205 8.95 -3.25 12.33
CA LYS A 205 9.95 -4.16 12.92
C LYS A 205 9.99 -4.14 14.45
N THR A 206 9.69 -3.01 15.07
CA THR A 206 9.69 -2.89 16.53
C THR A 206 8.58 -1.98 17.04
N GLU A 207 8.10 -2.28 18.24
CA GLU A 207 7.14 -1.44 18.98
C GLU A 207 7.70 -0.04 19.26
N ASP A 208 9.02 0.07 19.45
CA ASP A 208 9.74 1.34 19.62
C ASP A 208 9.54 2.30 18.45
N VAL A 209 9.50 1.77 17.22
CA VAL A 209 9.27 2.61 16.03
C VAL A 209 7.88 3.23 16.10
N LEU A 210 6.86 2.48 16.49
CA LEU A 210 5.49 2.98 16.60
C LEU A 210 5.35 3.99 17.76
N THR A 211 5.86 3.65 18.95
CA THR A 211 5.75 4.52 20.13
C THR A 211 6.53 5.84 19.98
N LYS A 212 7.70 5.85 19.33
CA LYS A 212 8.43 7.09 18.96
C LYS A 212 7.66 7.94 17.94
N ASN A 213 6.68 7.37 17.25
CA ASN A 213 5.75 8.08 16.39
C ASN A 213 4.45 8.49 17.10
N GLY A 214 4.37 8.33 18.42
CA GLY A 214 3.22 8.70 19.24
C GLY A 214 2.06 7.71 19.13
N ILE A 215 2.32 6.50 18.63
CA ILE A 215 1.32 5.44 18.52
C ILE A 215 1.30 4.66 19.83
N LEU A 216 0.11 4.56 20.45
CA LEU A 216 -0.14 3.76 21.64
C LEU A 216 -0.35 2.30 21.24
N ILE A 217 0.33 1.38 21.93
CA ILE A 217 0.15 -0.06 21.76
C ILE A 217 -0.68 -0.58 22.93
N LYS A 218 -1.78 -1.26 22.63
CA LYS A 218 -2.72 -1.84 23.60
C LYS A 218 -2.53 -3.35 23.77
#